data_AF-A0A1F8WLJ2-F1
#
_entry.id   AF-A0A1F8WLJ2-F1
#
_cell.length_a   1.000
_cell.length_b   1.000
_cell.length_c   1.000
_cell.angle_alpha   90.00
_cell.angle_beta   90.00
_cell.angle_gamma   90.00
#
_symmetry.space_group_name_H-M   'P 1'
#
loop_
_entity.id
_entity.type
_entity.pdbx_description
1 polymer ?
#
loop_
_entity_poly.entity_id
_entity_poly.type
_entity_poly.pdbx_seq_one_letter_code
_entity_poly.pdbx_strand_id
1 'polypeptide(L)' 'QSLYRRLYQKNLEKTEKGKIVAIEVESGDIFIGNTTIDAALKAKAKYPRKIFYFKRVGYPAVHSLKGFVPVK' A
#
# COMPACT_ATOMS: atom_id res chain seq x y z
N GLN A 1 -5.04 6.04 15.33
CA GLN A 1 -3.81 5.98 14.49
C GLN A 1 -3.70 4.57 13.93
N SER A 2 -3.51 4.40 12.62
CA SER A 2 -3.61 3.10 11.92
C SER A 2 -2.43 2.16 12.19
N LEU A 3 -2.70 0.84 12.22
CA LEU A 3 -1.76 -0.28 12.43
C LEU A 3 -0.41 -0.10 11.68
N TYR A 4 -0.49 0.40 10.45
CA TYR A 4 0.67 0.72 9.61
C TYR A 4 1.70 1.62 10.30
N ARG A 5 1.24 2.69 10.96
CA ARG A 5 2.13 3.70 11.57
C ARG A 5 2.91 3.13 12.74
N ARG A 6 2.25 2.26 13.52
CA ARG A 6 2.81 1.71 14.75
C ARG A 6 3.83 0.61 14.49
N LEU A 7 3.57 -0.27 13.53
CA LEU A 7 4.33 -1.51 13.38
C LEU A 7 5.33 -1.50 12.21
N TYR A 8 5.02 -0.79 11.12
CA TYR A 8 5.71 -1.03 9.85
C TYR A 8 6.44 0.18 9.28
N GLN A 9 6.11 1.39 9.74
CA GLN A 9 6.60 2.63 9.13
C GLN A 9 8.14 2.71 9.10
N LYS A 10 8.82 2.51 10.23
CA LYS A 10 10.28 2.70 10.34
C LYS A 10 11.09 1.78 9.43
N ASN A 11 10.66 0.53 9.25
CA ASN A 11 11.40 -0.47 8.49
C ASN A 11 11.04 -0.38 7.00
N LEU A 12 9.74 -0.31 6.66
CA LEU A 12 9.31 -0.25 5.26
C LEU A 12 9.77 1.04 4.58
N GLU A 13 9.77 2.18 5.27
CA GLU A 13 10.22 3.43 4.64
C GLU A 13 11.70 3.45 4.29
N LYS A 14 12.52 2.57 4.90
CA LYS A 14 13.95 2.44 4.58
C LYS A 14 14.19 1.53 3.38
N THR A 15 13.47 0.41 3.27
CA THR A 15 13.76 -0.64 2.27
C THR A 15 12.78 -0.67 1.10
N GLU A 16 11.54 -0.24 1.30
CA GLU A 16 10.42 -0.44 0.35
C GLU A 16 9.76 0.87 -0.09
N LYS A 17 10.45 2.01 0.07
CA LYS A 17 9.91 3.33 -0.30
C LYS A 17 9.39 3.35 -1.74
N GLY A 18 8.18 3.88 -1.93
CA GLY A 18 7.53 3.98 -3.24
C GLY A 18 6.72 2.76 -3.64
N LYS A 19 6.92 1.59 -3.02
CA LYS A 19 6.10 0.40 -3.26
C LYS A 19 4.72 0.53 -2.63
N ILE A 20 3.81 -0.36 -3.03
CA ILE A 20 2.46 -0.46 -2.51
C ILE A 20 2.39 -1.59 -1.49
N VAL A 21 1.73 -1.32 -0.37
CA VAL A 21 1.41 -2.31 0.66
C VAL A 21 -0.09 -2.47 0.70
N ALA A 22 -0.57 -3.71 0.56
CA ALA A 22 -1.91 -4.11 0.93
C ALA A 22 -1.88 -4.64 2.37
N ILE A 23 -2.77 -4.15 3.22
CA ILE A 23 -2.87 -4.52 4.63
C ILE A 23 -4.24 -5.14 4.84
N GLU A 24 -4.28 -6.39 5.27
CA GLU A 24 -5.53 -6.99 5.73
C GLU A 24 -5.82 -6.47 7.15
N VAL A 25 -7.02 -5.92 7.36
CA VAL A 25 -7.32 -5.07 8.52
C VAL A 25 -7.50 -5.90 9.80
N GLU A 26 -8.02 -7.11 9.71
CA GLU A 26 -8.30 -7.95 10.88
C GLU A 26 -7.04 -8.66 11.41
N SER A 27 -6.25 -9.25 10.51
CA SER A 27 -5.02 -10.00 10.84
C SER A 27 -3.80 -9.11 11.00
N GLY A 28 -3.77 -7.96 10.31
CA GLY A 28 -2.60 -7.11 10.22
C GLY A 28 -1.52 -7.58 9.24
N ASP A 29 -1.79 -8.64 8.48
CA ASP A 29 -0.88 -9.13 7.45
C ASP A 29 -0.65 -8.08 6.35
N ILE A 30 0.60 -8.01 5.89
CA ILE A 30 1.02 -7.06 4.87
C ILE A 30 1.53 -7.79 3.62
N PHE A 31 1.19 -7.23 2.46
CA PHE A 31 1.60 -7.74 1.16
C PHE A 31 2.17 -6.60 0.33
N ILE A 32 3.42 -6.76 -0.11
CA ILE A 32 4.16 -5.70 -0.81
C ILE A 32 4.17 -5.99 -2.31
N GLY A 33 3.87 -4.97 -3.10
CA GLY A 33 3.90 -5.04 -4.55
C GLY A 33 4.38 -3.75 -5.20
N ASN A 34 4.82 -3.86 -6.45
CA ASN A 34 5.25 -2.69 -7.23
C ASN A 34 4.06 -1.84 -7.69
N THR A 35 2.87 -2.45 -7.80
CA THR A 35 1.61 -1.79 -8.17
C THR A 35 0.51 -2.18 -7.20
N THR A 36 -0.60 -1.44 -7.21
CA THR A 36 -1.79 -1.76 -6.41
C THR A 36 -2.35 -3.13 -6.79
N ILE A 37 -2.33 -3.48 -8.07
CA ILE A 37 -2.81 -4.78 -8.57
C ILE A 37 -1.91 -5.92 -8.09
N ASP A 38 -0.58 -5.78 -8.18
CA ASP A 38 0.37 -6.79 -7.70
C ASP A 38 0.21 -7.06 -6.19
N ALA A 39 0.14 -5.99 -5.38
CA ALA A 39 -0.11 -6.11 -3.95
C ALA A 39 -1.49 -6.76 -3.66
N ALA A 40 -2.52 -6.42 -4.43
CA ALA A 40 -3.86 -6.99 -4.29
C ALA A 40 -3.92 -8.48 -4.63
N LEU A 41 -3.24 -8.92 -5.70
CA LEU A 41 -3.20 -10.32 -6.09
C LEU A 41 -2.52 -11.19 -5.02
N LYS A 42 -1.39 -10.71 -4.48
CA LYS A 42 -0.69 -11.37 -3.36
C LYS A 42 -1.59 -11.48 -2.12
N ALA A 43 -2.30 -10.41 -1.78
CA ALA A 43 -3.20 -10.39 -0.65
C ALA A 43 -4.41 -11.33 -0.86
N LYS A 44 -5.01 -11.32 -2.05
CA LYS A 44 -6.15 -12.19 -2.40
C LYS A 44 -5.80 -13.66 -2.48
N ALA A 45 -4.56 -14.01 -2.84
CA ALA A 45 -4.10 -15.40 -2.82
C ALA A 45 -4.21 -16.02 -1.42
N LYS A 46 -3.95 -15.24 -0.36
CA LYS A 46 -4.11 -15.67 1.04
C LYS A 46 -5.52 -15.42 1.59
N TYR A 47 -6.12 -14.28 1.23
CA TYR A 47 -7.38 -13.80 1.79
C TYR A 47 -8.39 -13.42 0.68
N PRO A 48 -9.01 -14.40 0.00
CA PRO A 48 -9.81 -14.14 -1.21
C PRO A 48 -11.06 -13.27 -1.00
N ARG A 49 -11.60 -13.23 0.23
CA ARG A 49 -12.85 -12.52 0.58
C ARG A 49 -12.68 -11.40 1.61
N LYS A 50 -11.45 -11.00 1.93
CA LYS A 50 -11.19 -9.94 2.93
C LYS A 50 -11.05 -8.57 2.28
N ILE A 51 -11.14 -7.56 3.13
CA ILE A 51 -10.98 -6.14 2.76
C ILE A 51 -9.55 -5.73 3.06
N PHE A 52 -8.94 -5.00 2.13
CA PHE A 52 -7.56 -4.55 2.24
C PHE A 52 -7.47 -3.04 2.21
N TYR A 53 -6.62 -2.50 3.09
CA TYR A 53 -6.20 -1.11 3.04
C TYR A 53 -4.88 -0.98 2.26
N PHE A 54 -4.84 -0.09 1.28
CA PHE A 54 -3.63 0.14 0.50
C PHE A 54 -2.89 1.39 0.96
N LYS A 55 -1.56 1.33 0.97
CA LYS A 55 -0.70 2.48 1.23
C LYS A 55 0.53 2.45 0.32
N ARG A 56 0.93 3.62 -0.20
CA ARG A 56 2.25 3.78 -0.81
C ARG A 56 3.27 4.15 0.26
N VAL A 57 4.34 3.37 0.36
CA VAL A 57 5.33 3.48 1.42
C VAL A 57 6.10 4.80 1.32
N GLY A 58 6.05 5.61 2.37
CA GLY A 58 6.71 6.92 2.44
C GLY A 58 5.94 8.05 1.73
N TYR A 59 4.66 7.85 1.39
CA TYR A 59 3.81 8.85 0.74
C TYR A 59 2.49 9.04 1.52
N PRO A 60 1.88 10.24 1.44
CA PRO A 60 0.61 10.52 2.12
C PRO A 60 -0.60 9.87 1.43
N ALA A 61 -0.50 9.55 0.15
CA ALA A 61 -1.58 8.94 -0.65
C ALA A 61 -1.05 7.79 -1.52
N VAL A 62 -1.93 6.83 -1.83
CA VAL A 62 -1.63 5.68 -2.71
C VAL A 62 -1.50 6.12 -4.16
N HIS A 63 -2.46 6.94 -4.59
CA HIS A 63 -2.54 7.50 -5.93
C HIS A 63 -2.59 9.02 -5.82
N SER A 64 -1.98 9.70 -6.79
CA SER A 64 -2.14 11.14 -6.98
C SER A 64 -2.57 11.37 -8.43
N LEU A 65 -3.59 12.21 -8.61
CA LEU A 65 -3.85 12.81 -9.91
C LEU A 65 -2.96 14.04 -10.00
N LYS A 66 -2.08 14.12 -10.99
CA LYS A 66 -1.51 15.41 -11.37
C LYS A 66 -2.60 16.17 -12.12
N GLY A 67 -2.86 17.41 -11.73
CA GLY A 67 -3.81 18.28 -12.42
C GLY A 67 -3.44 18.47 -13.89
N PHE A 68 -4.41 18.93 -14.69
CA PHE A 68 -4.24 19.21 -16.11
C PHE A 68 -2.94 19.98 -16.38
N VAL A 69 -2.03 19.37 -17.16
CA VAL A 69 -0.88 20.07 -17.72
C VAL A 69 -1.31 20.49 -19.12
N PRO A 70 -1.49 21.79 -19.41
CA PRO A 70 -1.74 22.24 -20.77
C PRO A 70 -0.54 21.83 -21.61
N VAL A 71 -0.78 21.06 -22.66
CA VAL A 71 0.24 20.82 -23.68
C VAL A 71 0.42 22.14 -24.42
N LYS A 72 1.64 22.70 -24.40
CA LYS A 72 2.01 23.87 -25.21
C LYS A 72 2.11 23.49 -26.67
#